data_AF-A0AAD8H495-F1
#
_entry.id   AF-A0AAD8H495-F1
#
_cell.length_a   1.000
_cell.length_b   1.000
_cell.length_c   1.000
_cell.angle_alpha   90.00
_cell.angle_beta   90.00
_cell.angle_gamma   90.00
#
_symmetry.space_group_name_H-M   'P 1'
#
loop_
_entity.id
_entity.type
_entity.pdbx_description
1 polymer ?
#
loop_
_entity_poly.entity_id
_entity_poly.type
_entity_poly.pdbx_seq_one_letter_code
_entity_poly.pdbx_strand_id
1 'polypeptide(L)'
;MSCASTSPRSTGGLVRGSLEAMSRTRSSGEKNDCPNALHSAQSELRGAASSILKIAEQLKEVKNDAQEQHQYHESMINALTVENCQLKEENGAAKQLLISNLPEYLIEESGIEIKLVGEIDVSPFINIYSRRQSAKLSNDTTIMKATQKCTHWQEKLKDPAWSPFKKVKEGGIEKEKVDEEDVELMKLMREMGVSVFKAVKRGLEEITEHNPSGRYPVAKLWHVKDNREARLDEIVECMMKKTTPKCKREDNATNTGASATKGMS
;
A
#
# COMPACT_ATOMS: atom_id res chain seq x y z
N MET A 1 43.58 7.34 50.87
CA MET A 1 44.91 7.28 50.23
C MET A 1 44.98 8.52 49.33
N SER A 2 45.64 9.63 49.65
CA SER A 2 46.98 9.89 50.27
C SER A 2 48.14 9.81 49.26
N CYS A 3 49.17 10.64 49.48
CA CYS A 3 50.38 10.86 48.63
C CYS A 3 50.10 11.66 47.34
N ALA A 4 50.78 12.77 46.93
CA ALA A 4 52.05 13.45 47.31
C ALA A 4 53.33 12.62 47.12
N SER A 5 54.47 13.07 46.57
CA SER A 5 54.89 14.31 45.84
C SER A 5 56.15 13.94 44.97
N THR A 6 57.11 14.74 44.47
CA THR A 6 57.60 16.13 44.69
C THR A 6 58.50 16.56 43.50
N SER A 7 58.65 17.88 43.23
CA SER A 7 59.74 18.41 42.36
C SER A 7 61.11 18.32 43.06
N PRO A 8 62.26 18.38 42.34
CA PRO A 8 63.13 19.57 42.48
C PRO A 8 64.16 19.89 41.34
N ARG A 9 64.58 21.18 41.25
CA ARG A 9 65.98 21.68 40.97
C ARG A 9 66.64 21.44 39.56
N SER A 10 67.65 22.20 39.09
CA SER A 10 68.25 23.52 39.45
C SER A 10 69.14 24.11 38.30
N THR A 11 69.71 25.32 38.49
CA THR A 11 70.86 25.97 37.79
C THR A 11 70.76 26.31 36.27
N GLY A 12 71.42 27.35 35.73
CA GLY A 12 72.11 28.51 36.36
C GLY A 12 73.20 29.19 35.48
N GLY A 13 73.21 30.54 35.38
CA GLY A 13 74.25 31.37 34.73
C GLY A 13 74.07 31.59 33.20
N LEU A 14 74.19 32.76 32.54
CA LEU A 14 74.60 34.18 32.79
C LEU A 14 75.97 34.63 32.25
N VAL A 15 76.00 35.16 31.01
CA VAL A 15 76.96 36.14 30.43
C VAL A 15 76.26 36.89 29.25
N ARG A 16 76.69 38.06 28.73
CA ARG A 16 76.63 39.45 29.24
C ARG A 16 77.11 40.44 28.14
N GLY A 17 76.33 41.49 27.82
CA GLY A 17 76.73 42.63 26.96
C GLY A 17 76.48 42.45 25.44
N SER A 18 76.50 43.50 24.61
CA SER A 18 76.48 44.96 24.90
C SER A 18 75.94 45.78 23.69
N LEU A 19 75.89 47.11 23.83
CA LEU A 19 75.17 48.07 22.96
C LEU A 19 75.75 48.30 21.54
N GLU A 20 74.83 48.75 20.67
CA GLU A 20 74.97 49.77 19.59
C GLU A 20 75.94 49.58 18.40
N ALA A 21 75.35 49.67 17.19
CA ALA A 21 75.63 50.78 16.26
C ALA A 21 74.45 50.97 15.27
N MET A 22 74.12 52.22 14.90
CA MET A 22 73.17 52.51 13.82
C MET A 22 73.91 52.79 12.50
N SER A 23 73.35 52.37 11.37
CA SER A 23 73.50 53.10 10.09
C SER A 23 72.37 52.78 9.12
N ARG A 24 71.97 53.77 8.32
CA ARG A 24 70.80 53.72 7.43
C ARG A 24 71.24 53.54 5.97
N THR A 25 70.76 52.52 5.28
CA THR A 25 70.65 52.51 3.82
C THR A 25 69.22 52.90 3.43
N ARG A 26 69.03 54.12 2.93
CA ARG A 26 67.70 54.65 2.56
C ARG A 26 67.46 54.52 1.06
N SER A 27 67.09 53.33 0.61
CA SER A 27 66.28 53.19 -0.62
C SER A 27 64.85 53.58 -0.25
N SER A 28 64.22 54.66 -0.72
CA SER A 28 63.81 54.99 -2.10
C SER A 28 62.99 53.85 -2.74
N GLY A 29 61.66 53.96 -2.67
CA GLY A 29 60.73 52.96 -3.21
C GLY A 29 59.38 52.96 -2.48
N GLU A 30 59.31 52.26 -1.35
CA GLU A 30 58.06 51.69 -0.85
C GLU A 30 57.58 52.31 0.48
N LYS A 31 56.97 53.50 0.43
CA LYS A 31 56.24 54.07 1.58
C LYS A 31 55.01 54.87 1.14
N ASN A 32 53.84 54.23 1.15
CA ASN A 32 52.56 54.79 1.63
C ASN A 32 51.39 53.78 1.63
N ASP A 33 51.48 52.65 0.92
CA ASP A 33 50.29 51.82 0.64
C ASP A 33 49.85 50.86 1.76
N CYS A 34 50.77 50.38 2.60
CA CYS A 34 50.45 49.34 3.61
C CYS A 34 49.31 49.71 4.59
N PRO A 35 49.21 50.95 5.13
CA PRO A 35 48.08 51.35 5.98
C PRO A 35 46.74 51.36 5.23
N ASN A 36 46.75 51.78 3.96
CA ASN A 36 45.57 51.82 3.11
C ASN A 36 45.09 50.40 2.76
N ALA A 37 46.03 49.49 2.43
CA ALA A 37 45.73 48.09 2.17
C ALA A 37 45.12 47.40 3.40
N LEU A 38 45.67 47.64 4.60
CA LEU A 38 45.11 47.12 5.85
C LEU A 38 43.71 47.67 6.13
N HIS A 39 43.47 48.97 5.90
CA HIS A 39 42.15 49.58 6.06
C HIS A 39 41.13 49.06 5.03
N SER A 40 41.56 48.82 3.78
CA SER A 40 40.72 48.19 2.74
C SER A 40 40.29 46.79 3.17
N ALA A 41 41.25 45.93 3.53
CA ALA A 41 40.97 44.57 4.00
C ALA A 41 40.06 44.53 5.24
N GLN A 42 40.19 45.48 6.17
CA GLN A 42 39.28 45.61 7.31
C GLN A 42 37.86 46.05 6.91
N SER A 43 37.73 46.91 5.89
CA SER A 43 36.44 47.35 5.36
C SER A 43 35.74 46.23 4.57
N GLU A 44 36.49 45.52 3.73
CA GLU A 44 36.05 44.34 2.98
C GLU A 44 35.59 43.22 3.93
N LEU A 45 36.40 42.89 4.95
CA LEU A 45 36.04 41.90 5.97
C LEU A 45 34.76 42.29 6.75
N ARG A 46 34.58 43.58 7.06
CA ARG A 46 33.36 44.10 7.68
C ARG A 46 32.15 43.97 6.74
N GLY A 47 32.31 44.27 5.46
CA GLY A 47 31.27 44.09 4.43
C GLY A 47 30.87 42.62 4.25
N ALA A 48 31.86 41.72 4.20
CA ALA A 48 31.65 40.28 4.15
C ALA A 48 30.91 39.77 5.39
N ALA A 49 31.36 40.16 6.60
CA ALA A 49 30.70 39.79 7.85
C ALA A 49 29.24 40.28 7.91
N SER A 50 28.97 41.53 7.51
CA SER A 50 27.60 42.07 7.44
C SER A 50 26.73 41.34 6.42
N SER A 51 27.31 40.84 5.33
CA SER A 51 26.61 40.07 4.31
C SER A 51 26.29 38.65 4.81
N ILE A 52 27.23 38.00 5.49
CA ILE A 52 27.05 36.68 6.12
C ILE A 52 25.94 36.73 7.18
N LEU A 53 25.90 37.77 8.02
CA LEU A 53 24.83 37.94 9.01
C LEU A 53 23.45 38.02 8.36
N LYS A 54 23.32 38.81 7.28
CA LYS A 54 22.05 38.93 6.55
C LYS A 54 21.61 37.59 5.92
N ILE A 55 22.54 36.83 5.33
CA ILE A 55 22.27 35.50 4.78
C ILE A 55 21.85 34.52 5.89
N ALA A 56 22.52 34.55 7.05
CA ALA A 56 22.17 33.70 8.18
C ALA A 56 20.76 33.98 8.75
N GLU A 57 20.33 35.24 8.72
CA GLU A 57 18.98 35.65 9.12
C GLU A 57 17.92 35.18 8.12
N GLN A 58 18.16 35.35 6.81
CA GLN A 58 17.28 34.82 5.76
C GLN A 58 17.19 33.29 5.76
N LEU A 59 18.30 32.58 6.04
CA LEU A 59 18.29 31.12 6.19
C LEU A 59 17.51 30.65 7.42
N LYS A 60 17.44 31.46 8.48
CA LYS A 60 16.63 31.18 9.67
C LYS A 60 15.14 31.38 9.39
N GLU A 61 14.78 32.44 8.66
CA GLU A 61 13.42 32.72 8.19
C GLU A 61 12.90 31.57 7.30
N VAL A 62 13.60 31.25 6.21
CA VAL A 62 13.26 30.13 5.30
C VAL A 62 13.19 28.78 6.02
N LYS A 63 14.02 28.55 7.05
CA LYS A 63 13.94 27.32 7.87
C LYS A 63 12.66 27.29 8.70
N ASN A 64 12.27 28.40 9.32
CA ASN A 64 11.04 28.48 10.11
C ASN A 64 9.83 28.23 9.21
N ASP A 65 9.74 28.93 8.07
CA ASP A 65 8.67 28.77 7.09
C ASP A 65 8.54 27.31 6.64
N ALA A 66 9.66 26.67 6.28
CA ALA A 66 9.68 25.26 5.89
C ALA A 66 9.24 24.30 7.01
N GLN A 67 9.53 24.63 8.28
CA GLN A 67 9.11 23.85 9.43
C GLN A 67 7.60 24.01 9.72
N GLU A 68 7.07 25.23 9.61
CA GLU A 68 5.63 25.50 9.74
C GLU A 68 4.83 24.84 8.61
N GLN A 69 5.32 24.91 7.37
CA GLN A 69 4.74 24.19 6.23
C GLN A 69 4.80 22.66 6.42
N HIS A 70 5.87 22.11 6.98
CA HIS A 70 5.92 20.68 7.32
C HIS A 70 4.84 20.31 8.35
N GLN A 71 4.73 21.07 9.44
CA GLN A 71 3.75 20.82 10.50
C GLN A 71 2.31 20.95 9.98
N TYR A 72 2.04 21.89 9.07
CA TYR A 72 0.75 22.02 8.40
C TYR A 72 0.43 20.81 7.52
N HIS A 73 1.37 20.39 6.66
CA HIS A 73 1.17 19.22 5.80
C HIS A 73 1.01 17.92 6.60
N GLU A 74 1.79 17.73 7.67
CA GLU A 74 1.69 16.59 8.57
C GLU A 74 0.33 16.55 9.29
N SER A 75 -0.14 17.69 9.79
CA SER A 75 -1.49 17.83 10.36
C SER A 75 -2.59 17.47 9.35
N MET A 76 -2.48 17.97 8.11
CA MET A 76 -3.42 17.67 7.03
C MET A 76 -3.41 16.17 6.64
N ILE A 77 -2.24 15.55 6.51
CA ILE A 77 -2.09 14.12 6.22
C ILE A 77 -2.71 13.28 7.32
N ASN A 78 -2.50 13.64 8.59
CA ASN A 78 -3.09 12.94 9.73
C ASN A 78 -4.63 13.06 9.74
N ALA A 79 -5.18 14.26 9.51
CA ALA A 79 -6.62 14.48 9.43
C ALA A 79 -7.27 13.66 8.30
N LEU A 80 -6.72 13.75 7.08
CA LEU A 80 -7.19 12.98 5.92
C LEU A 80 -7.06 11.47 6.14
N THR A 81 -6.03 11.01 6.88
CA THR A 81 -5.86 9.58 7.21
C THR A 81 -6.97 9.10 8.14
N VAL A 82 -7.34 9.87 9.16
CA VAL A 82 -8.46 9.54 10.06
C VAL A 82 -9.78 9.47 9.31
N GLU A 83 -10.10 10.47 8.49
CA GLU A 83 -11.32 10.50 7.67
C GLU A 83 -11.37 9.32 6.68
N ASN A 84 -10.25 9.01 6.01
CA ASN A 84 -10.16 7.86 5.10
C ASN A 84 -10.29 6.51 5.83
N CYS A 85 -9.93 6.42 7.11
CA CYS A 85 -10.17 5.21 7.91
C CYS A 85 -11.66 5.08 8.27
N GLN A 86 -12.30 6.16 8.74
CA GLN A 86 -13.72 6.19 9.06
C GLN A 86 -14.59 5.83 7.84
N LEU A 87 -14.34 6.45 6.69
CA LEU A 87 -15.08 6.16 5.45
C LEU A 87 -14.89 4.71 4.96
N LYS A 88 -13.74 4.07 5.23
CA LYS A 88 -13.51 2.65 4.93
C LYS A 88 -14.26 1.73 5.89
N GLU A 89 -14.28 2.08 7.18
CA GLU A 89 -15.03 1.35 8.20
C GLU A 89 -16.54 1.40 7.93
N GLU A 90 -17.10 2.58 7.65
CA GLU A 90 -18.51 2.77 7.28
C GLU A 90 -18.88 2.02 5.99
N ASN A 91 -18.05 2.09 4.94
CA ASN A 91 -18.28 1.36 3.69
C ASN A 91 -18.24 -0.16 3.90
N GLY A 92 -17.30 -0.65 4.72
CA GLY A 92 -17.22 -2.05 5.14
C GLY A 92 -18.44 -2.49 5.93
N ALA A 93 -18.86 -1.71 6.93
CA ALA A 93 -20.05 -1.98 7.75
C ALA A 93 -21.33 -2.00 6.90
N ALA A 94 -21.51 -1.03 6.00
CA ALA A 94 -22.63 -1.01 5.05
C ALA A 94 -22.66 -2.27 4.17
N LYS A 95 -21.52 -2.68 3.61
CA LYS A 95 -21.42 -3.92 2.82
C LYS A 95 -21.74 -5.18 3.64
N GLN A 96 -21.26 -5.27 4.89
CA GLN A 96 -21.57 -6.42 5.75
C GLN A 96 -23.05 -6.46 6.17
N LEU A 97 -23.68 -5.30 6.39
CA LEU A 97 -25.13 -5.23 6.62
C LEU A 97 -25.92 -5.71 5.39
N LEU A 98 -25.50 -5.36 4.17
CA LEU A 98 -26.12 -5.83 2.93
C LEU A 98 -25.97 -7.35 2.75
N ILE A 99 -24.77 -7.89 2.96
CA ILE A 99 -24.51 -9.35 2.94
C ILE A 99 -25.39 -10.09 3.96
N SER A 100 -25.51 -9.54 5.17
CA SER A 100 -26.17 -10.22 6.30
C SER A 100 -27.70 -10.15 6.27
N ASN A 101 -28.27 -9.05 5.76
CA ASN A 101 -29.71 -8.76 5.88
C ASN A 101 -30.45 -8.76 4.54
N LEU A 102 -29.77 -8.50 3.41
CA LEU A 102 -30.41 -8.31 2.10
C LEU A 102 -29.83 -9.20 0.97
N PRO A 103 -29.46 -10.49 1.20
CA PRO A 103 -28.90 -11.35 0.16
C PRO A 103 -29.86 -11.60 -1.01
N GLU A 104 -31.17 -11.55 -0.79
CA GLU A 104 -32.20 -11.70 -1.83
C GLU A 104 -32.15 -10.59 -2.90
N TYR A 105 -31.60 -9.41 -2.59
CA TYR A 105 -31.42 -8.34 -3.58
C TYR A 105 -30.17 -8.55 -4.47
N LEU A 106 -29.36 -9.58 -4.20
CA LEU A 106 -28.07 -9.86 -4.83
C LEU A 106 -28.10 -11.10 -5.76
N ILE A 107 -29.29 -11.50 -6.22
CA ILE A 107 -29.50 -12.58 -7.20
C ILE A 107 -28.75 -12.31 -8.52
N GLU A 108 -28.16 -13.37 -9.09
CA GLU A 108 -27.27 -13.45 -10.26
C GLU A 108 -27.52 -12.46 -11.41
N GLU A 109 -28.78 -12.18 -11.77
CA GLU A 109 -29.14 -11.26 -12.88
C GLU A 109 -28.54 -9.84 -12.74
N SER A 110 -28.10 -9.42 -11.55
CA SER A 110 -27.42 -8.14 -11.36
C SER A 110 -25.93 -8.11 -11.75
N GLY A 111 -25.28 -9.26 -11.95
CA GLY A 111 -23.82 -9.32 -12.13
C GLY A 111 -23.00 -8.94 -10.88
N ILE A 112 -23.68 -8.82 -9.73
CA ILE A 112 -23.08 -8.72 -8.39
C ILE A 112 -23.55 -9.94 -7.61
N GLU A 113 -22.62 -10.66 -6.98
CA GLU A 113 -22.84 -11.87 -6.18
C GLU A 113 -22.26 -11.73 -4.76
N ILE A 114 -22.57 -12.67 -3.86
CA ILE A 114 -21.84 -12.85 -2.59
C ILE A 114 -20.78 -13.94 -2.81
N LYS A 115 -19.50 -13.55 -2.84
CA LYS A 115 -18.36 -14.46 -2.98
C LYS A 115 -17.67 -14.67 -1.63
N LEU A 116 -17.33 -15.91 -1.30
CA LEU A 116 -16.36 -16.23 -0.25
C LEU A 116 -14.95 -16.07 -0.83
N VAL A 117 -14.36 -14.90 -0.62
CA VAL A 117 -13.01 -14.57 -1.11
C VAL A 117 -11.99 -15.27 -0.21
N GLY A 118 -11.13 -16.09 -0.82
CA GLY A 118 -10.21 -16.98 -0.11
C GLY A 118 -10.65 -18.45 0.02
N GLU A 119 -11.88 -18.78 -0.40
CA GLU A 119 -12.37 -20.17 -0.43
C GLU A 119 -11.81 -20.92 -1.64
N ILE A 120 -11.31 -22.13 -1.41
CA ILE A 120 -10.78 -23.02 -2.45
C ILE A 120 -11.95 -23.65 -3.19
N ASP A 121 -11.97 -23.49 -4.52
CA ASP A 121 -12.92 -24.20 -5.37
C ASP A 121 -12.67 -25.73 -5.30
N VAL A 122 -13.71 -26.47 -4.90
CA VAL A 122 -13.70 -27.93 -4.78
C VAL A 122 -13.80 -28.63 -6.15
N SER A 123 -14.25 -27.94 -7.19
CA SER A 123 -14.51 -28.52 -8.52
C SER A 123 -13.26 -29.12 -9.18
N PRO A 124 -12.06 -28.52 -9.10
CA PRO A 124 -10.79 -29.15 -9.46
C PRO A 124 -10.51 -30.46 -8.73
N PHE A 125 -10.85 -30.58 -7.43
CA PHE A 125 -10.67 -31.81 -6.67
C PHE A 125 -11.64 -32.88 -7.15
N ILE A 126 -12.93 -32.54 -7.32
CA ILE A 126 -13.95 -33.45 -7.84
C ILE A 126 -13.53 -33.99 -9.21
N ASN A 127 -13.09 -33.12 -10.12
CA ASN A 127 -12.59 -33.51 -11.44
C ASN A 127 -11.43 -34.51 -11.38
N ILE A 128 -10.48 -34.33 -10.45
CA ILE A 128 -9.33 -35.24 -10.28
C ILE A 128 -9.75 -36.58 -9.66
N TYR A 129 -10.63 -36.59 -8.66
CA TYR A 129 -11.15 -37.83 -8.09
C TYR A 129 -12.05 -38.60 -9.08
N SER A 130 -12.89 -37.91 -9.87
CA SER A 130 -13.72 -38.52 -10.91
C SER A 130 -12.88 -39.18 -12.01
N ARG A 131 -11.83 -38.52 -12.50
CA ARG A 131 -10.86 -39.11 -13.46
C ARG A 131 -10.07 -40.29 -12.88
N ARG A 132 -10.05 -40.45 -11.56
CA ARG A 132 -9.38 -41.54 -10.83
C ARG A 132 -10.36 -42.61 -10.33
N GLN A 133 -11.65 -42.53 -10.67
CA GLN A 133 -12.57 -43.63 -10.41
C GLN A 133 -12.17 -44.87 -11.22
N SER A 134 -11.88 -45.96 -10.52
CA SER A 134 -12.24 -47.29 -11.04
C SER A 134 -13.75 -47.46 -10.96
N ALA A 135 -14.33 -48.32 -11.79
CA ALA A 135 -15.78 -48.54 -11.93
C ALA A 135 -16.49 -49.20 -10.71
N LYS A 136 -16.00 -48.94 -9.49
CA LYS A 136 -16.53 -49.43 -8.19
C LYS A 136 -16.87 -48.32 -7.19
N LEU A 137 -16.65 -47.04 -7.53
CA LEU A 137 -16.90 -45.90 -6.63
C LEU A 137 -18.19 -45.17 -7.00
N SER A 138 -19.04 -44.86 -6.01
CA SER A 138 -20.16 -43.93 -6.19
C SER A 138 -19.65 -42.50 -6.38
N ASN A 139 -20.46 -41.68 -7.05
CA ASN A 139 -20.24 -40.24 -7.16
C ASN A 139 -20.20 -39.59 -5.76
N ASP A 140 -21.06 -39.99 -4.82
CA ASP A 140 -21.07 -39.42 -3.46
C ASP A 140 -19.74 -39.67 -2.73
N THR A 141 -19.19 -40.88 -2.85
CA THR A 141 -17.87 -41.24 -2.30
C THR A 141 -16.73 -40.46 -2.96
N THR A 142 -16.93 -40.01 -4.20
CA THR A 142 -15.97 -39.22 -4.98
C THR A 142 -16.01 -37.75 -4.56
N ILE A 143 -17.21 -37.18 -4.43
CA ILE A 143 -17.46 -35.83 -3.90
C ILE A 143 -16.94 -35.73 -2.45
N MET A 144 -17.31 -36.67 -1.57
CA MET A 144 -16.87 -36.69 -0.17
C MET A 144 -15.33 -36.66 -0.03
N LYS A 145 -14.60 -37.44 -0.84
CA LYS A 145 -13.12 -37.44 -0.86
C LYS A 145 -12.54 -36.14 -1.40
N ALA A 146 -13.17 -35.56 -2.42
CA ALA A 146 -12.78 -34.28 -2.97
C ALA A 146 -12.95 -33.16 -1.93
N THR A 147 -14.12 -33.06 -1.30
CA THR A 147 -14.41 -32.09 -0.23
C THR A 147 -13.44 -32.28 0.94
N GLN A 148 -13.23 -33.51 1.44
CA GLN A 148 -12.30 -33.76 2.55
C GLN A 148 -10.87 -33.29 2.25
N LYS A 149 -10.35 -33.53 1.03
CA LYS A 149 -9.02 -33.06 0.62
C LYS A 149 -9.02 -31.53 0.41
N CYS A 150 -10.12 -30.92 -0.03
CA CYS A 150 -10.29 -29.48 -0.18
C CYS A 150 -10.29 -28.76 1.18
N THR A 151 -11.13 -29.20 2.13
CA THR A 151 -11.18 -28.68 3.51
C THR A 151 -9.84 -28.82 4.22
N HIS A 152 -9.11 -29.93 4.02
CA HIS A 152 -7.75 -30.08 4.56
C HIS A 152 -6.79 -28.96 4.08
N TRP A 153 -6.89 -28.54 2.81
CA TRP A 153 -6.15 -27.37 2.33
C TRP A 153 -6.73 -26.05 2.86
N GLN A 154 -8.04 -25.93 3.02
CA GLN A 154 -8.66 -24.71 3.58
C GLN A 154 -8.25 -24.46 5.03
N GLU A 155 -8.11 -25.50 5.86
CA GLU A 155 -7.54 -25.35 7.20
C GLU A 155 -6.03 -25.08 7.15
N LYS A 156 -5.29 -25.69 6.22
CA LYS A 156 -3.86 -25.41 6.02
C LYS A 156 -3.60 -23.97 5.56
N LEU A 157 -4.53 -23.34 4.85
CA LEU A 157 -4.47 -21.92 4.48
C LEU A 157 -4.64 -20.97 5.69
N LYS A 158 -5.32 -21.42 6.74
CA LYS A 158 -5.48 -20.65 8.00
C LYS A 158 -4.25 -20.70 8.90
N ASP A 159 -3.46 -21.78 8.82
CA ASP A 159 -2.31 -22.02 9.69
C ASP A 159 -1.27 -20.89 9.58
N PRO A 160 -0.97 -20.14 10.67
CA PRO A 160 0.08 -19.13 10.67
C PRO A 160 1.50 -19.71 10.48
N ALA A 161 1.72 -20.98 10.82
CA ALA A 161 3.03 -21.63 10.70
C ALA A 161 3.40 -21.98 9.25
N TRP A 162 2.42 -22.08 8.34
CA TRP A 162 2.67 -22.25 6.91
C TRP A 162 2.40 -20.94 6.17
N SER A 163 3.47 -20.32 5.67
CA SER A 163 3.39 -19.03 4.96
C SER A 163 4.21 -19.10 3.68
N PRO A 164 3.71 -19.76 2.62
CA PRO A 164 4.44 -20.03 1.39
C PRO A 164 4.49 -18.77 0.49
N PHE A 165 5.19 -17.73 0.95
CA PHE A 165 5.29 -16.44 0.26
C PHE A 165 6.74 -15.99 0.12
N LYS A 166 7.09 -15.45 -1.05
CA LYS A 166 8.39 -14.82 -1.32
C LYS A 166 8.23 -13.34 -1.66
N LYS A 167 9.18 -12.52 -1.20
CA LYS A 167 9.22 -11.08 -1.48
C LYS A 167 9.77 -10.81 -2.87
N VAL A 168 9.05 -10.01 -3.65
CA VAL A 168 9.38 -9.62 -5.02
C VAL A 168 9.35 -8.11 -5.12
N LYS A 169 10.34 -7.49 -5.78
CA LYS A 169 10.36 -6.04 -6.04
C LYS A 169 9.69 -5.73 -7.38
N GLU A 170 8.58 -5.02 -7.34
CA GLU A 170 7.85 -4.56 -8.53
C GLU A 170 7.67 -3.04 -8.45
N GLY A 171 8.21 -2.30 -9.42
CA GLY A 171 8.16 -0.83 -9.43
C GLY A 171 8.87 -0.17 -8.24
N GLY A 172 9.82 -0.86 -7.61
CA GLY A 172 10.51 -0.39 -6.39
C GLY A 172 9.79 -0.77 -5.08
N ILE A 173 8.55 -1.25 -5.14
CA ILE A 173 7.77 -1.69 -3.98
C ILE A 173 8.04 -3.18 -3.73
N GLU A 174 8.31 -3.56 -2.47
CA GLU A 174 8.32 -4.96 -2.06
C GLU A 174 6.88 -5.47 -1.89
N LYS A 175 6.54 -6.54 -2.61
CA LYS A 175 5.27 -7.26 -2.50
C LYS A 175 5.54 -8.71 -2.16
N GLU A 176 4.67 -9.32 -1.39
CA GLU A 176 4.68 -10.77 -1.17
C GLU A 176 3.83 -11.46 -2.24
N LYS A 177 4.38 -12.53 -2.82
CA LYS A 177 3.70 -13.40 -3.80
C LYS A 177 3.85 -14.84 -3.36
N VAL A 178 2.86 -15.68 -3.65
CA VAL A 178 2.93 -17.11 -3.31
C VAL A 178 4.16 -17.74 -3.96
N ASP A 179 4.94 -18.46 -3.17
CA ASP A 179 6.09 -19.21 -3.66
C ASP A 179 5.61 -20.51 -4.32
N GLU A 180 5.52 -20.51 -5.65
CA GLU A 180 5.12 -21.68 -6.43
C GLU A 180 6.08 -22.88 -6.27
N GLU A 181 7.28 -22.68 -5.71
CA GLU A 181 8.27 -23.72 -5.42
C GLU A 181 8.16 -24.31 -4.00
N ASP A 182 7.22 -23.84 -3.16
CA ASP A 182 6.97 -24.39 -1.81
C ASP A 182 6.82 -25.92 -1.84
N VAL A 183 7.44 -26.59 -0.87
CA VAL A 183 7.55 -28.07 -0.83
C VAL A 183 6.17 -28.73 -0.82
N GLU A 184 5.19 -28.13 -0.16
CA GLU A 184 3.84 -28.66 -0.01
C GLU A 184 2.93 -28.29 -1.19
N LEU A 185 3.06 -27.10 -1.78
CA LEU A 185 2.43 -26.74 -3.06
C LEU A 185 2.97 -27.60 -4.22
N MET A 186 4.27 -27.83 -4.29
CA MET A 186 4.90 -28.71 -5.31
C MET A 186 4.53 -30.18 -5.09
N LYS A 187 4.33 -30.61 -3.85
CA LYS A 187 3.73 -31.91 -3.52
C LYS A 187 2.27 -31.98 -3.95
N LEU A 188 1.46 -30.95 -3.71
CA LEU A 188 0.07 -30.86 -4.18
C LEU A 188 -0.02 -30.94 -5.71
N MET A 189 0.84 -30.20 -6.41
CA MET A 189 0.90 -30.20 -7.88
C MET A 189 1.22 -31.59 -8.44
N ARG A 190 2.08 -32.37 -7.76
CA ARG A 190 2.37 -33.78 -8.11
C ARG A 190 1.24 -34.74 -7.73
N GLU A 191 0.66 -34.60 -6.54
CA GLU A 191 -0.43 -35.46 -6.04
C GLU A 191 -1.74 -35.27 -6.80
N MET A 192 -2.09 -34.03 -7.16
CA MET A 192 -3.44 -33.64 -7.63
C MET A 192 -3.44 -32.83 -8.93
N GLY A 193 -2.29 -32.44 -9.46
CA GLY A 193 -2.19 -31.73 -10.73
C GLY A 193 -2.44 -30.22 -10.67
N VAL A 194 -2.17 -29.57 -11.80
CA VAL A 194 -2.09 -28.09 -11.94
C VAL A 194 -3.42 -27.39 -11.60
N SER A 195 -4.57 -27.99 -11.90
CA SER A 195 -5.88 -27.39 -11.62
C SER A 195 -6.16 -27.23 -10.12
N VAL A 196 -5.77 -28.22 -9.31
CA VAL A 196 -5.91 -28.16 -7.85
C VAL A 196 -4.88 -27.22 -7.24
N PHE A 197 -3.63 -27.26 -7.71
CA PHE A 197 -2.61 -26.27 -7.32
C PHE A 197 -3.09 -24.83 -7.56
N LYS A 198 -3.66 -24.52 -8.73
CA LYS A 198 -4.16 -23.17 -9.05
C LYS A 198 -5.31 -22.72 -8.15
N ALA A 199 -6.22 -23.62 -7.75
CA ALA A 199 -7.31 -23.29 -6.82
C ALA A 199 -6.79 -22.96 -5.42
N VAL A 200 -5.84 -23.75 -4.91
CA VAL A 200 -5.18 -23.51 -3.60
C VAL A 200 -4.33 -22.23 -3.63
N LYS A 201 -3.60 -21.99 -4.73
CA LYS A 201 -2.84 -20.75 -4.94
C LYS A 201 -3.74 -19.52 -4.94
N ARG A 202 -4.86 -19.54 -5.67
CA ARG A 202 -5.85 -18.46 -5.67
C ARG A 202 -6.40 -18.20 -4.26
N GLY A 203 -6.68 -19.25 -3.49
CA GLY A 203 -7.11 -19.11 -2.10
C GLY A 203 -6.07 -18.38 -1.22
N LEU A 204 -4.79 -18.73 -1.35
CA LEU A 204 -3.69 -18.03 -0.66
C LEU A 204 -3.56 -16.56 -1.09
N GLU A 205 -3.63 -16.28 -2.40
CA GLU A 205 -3.55 -14.91 -2.94
C GLU A 205 -4.75 -14.06 -2.47
N GLU A 206 -5.96 -14.59 -2.56
CA GLU A 206 -7.19 -13.92 -2.13
C GLU A 206 -7.23 -13.66 -0.60
N ILE A 207 -6.81 -14.62 0.23
CA ILE A 207 -6.72 -14.44 1.70
C ILE A 207 -5.73 -13.35 2.06
N THR A 208 -4.52 -13.35 1.49
CA THR A 208 -3.49 -12.34 1.81
C THR A 208 -3.90 -10.94 1.36
N GLU A 209 -4.67 -10.80 0.27
CA GLU A 209 -5.19 -9.51 -0.18
C GLU A 209 -6.39 -9.01 0.64
N HIS A 210 -7.31 -9.89 1.04
CA HIS A 210 -8.62 -9.49 1.59
C HIS A 210 -8.80 -9.73 3.10
N ASN A 211 -8.00 -10.61 3.72
CA ASN A 211 -8.00 -10.91 5.16
C ASN A 211 -6.63 -11.43 5.67
N PRO A 212 -5.51 -10.69 5.50
CA PRO A 212 -4.18 -11.17 5.84
C PRO A 212 -4.01 -11.51 7.33
N SER A 213 -4.64 -10.74 8.22
CA SER A 213 -4.54 -10.93 9.67
C SER A 213 -5.41 -12.08 10.21
N GLY A 214 -6.59 -12.31 9.60
CA GLY A 214 -7.49 -13.38 10.04
C GLY A 214 -7.20 -14.74 9.40
N ARG A 215 -6.61 -14.75 8.19
CA ARG A 215 -6.32 -15.95 7.39
C ARG A 215 -7.51 -16.87 7.07
N TYR A 216 -8.75 -16.40 7.21
CA TYR A 216 -9.96 -17.16 6.84
C TYR A 216 -10.70 -16.53 5.65
N PRO A 217 -11.45 -17.33 4.86
CA PRO A 217 -12.28 -16.82 3.77
C PRO A 217 -13.33 -15.81 4.25
N VAL A 218 -13.52 -14.71 3.51
CA VAL A 218 -14.45 -13.64 3.89
C VAL A 218 -15.53 -13.44 2.84
N ALA A 219 -16.79 -13.33 3.28
CA ALA A 219 -17.89 -12.94 2.41
C ALA A 219 -17.71 -11.49 1.94
N LYS A 220 -17.71 -11.29 0.63
CA LYS A 220 -17.63 -9.98 -0.03
C LYS A 220 -18.60 -9.89 -1.19
N LEU A 221 -19.09 -8.68 -1.45
CA LEU A 221 -19.90 -8.35 -2.61
C LEU A 221 -18.99 -8.24 -3.82
N TRP A 222 -19.18 -9.10 -4.82
CA TRP A 222 -18.25 -9.30 -5.92
C TRP A 222 -18.90 -8.94 -7.25
N HIS A 223 -18.25 -8.07 -8.03
CA HIS A 223 -18.72 -7.68 -9.36
C HIS A 223 -18.19 -8.68 -10.40
N VAL A 224 -19.04 -9.66 -10.73
CA VAL A 224 -18.70 -10.88 -11.48
C VAL A 224 -17.94 -10.58 -12.78
N LYS A 225 -18.42 -9.59 -13.54
CA LYS A 225 -17.87 -9.22 -14.85
C LYS A 225 -16.45 -8.65 -14.80
N ASP A 226 -16.12 -7.93 -13.72
CA ASP A 226 -14.82 -7.26 -13.57
C ASP A 226 -13.87 -8.06 -12.66
N ASN A 227 -14.36 -9.14 -12.03
CA ASN A 227 -13.66 -9.97 -11.06
C ASN A 227 -12.94 -9.15 -9.96
N ARG A 228 -13.71 -8.32 -9.26
CA ARG A 228 -13.26 -7.47 -8.14
C ARG A 228 -14.37 -7.30 -7.12
N GLU A 229 -14.05 -6.73 -5.96
CA GLU A 229 -15.07 -6.24 -5.03
C GLU A 229 -15.94 -5.16 -5.69
N ALA A 230 -17.26 -5.25 -5.47
CA ALA A 230 -18.23 -4.28 -5.97
C ALA A 230 -18.14 -2.97 -5.17
N ARG A 231 -18.32 -1.82 -5.85
CA ARG A 231 -18.44 -0.52 -5.18
C ARG A 231 -19.85 -0.32 -4.64
N LEU A 232 -19.99 0.53 -3.62
CA LEU A 232 -21.26 0.76 -2.94
C LEU A 232 -22.32 1.40 -3.88
N ASP A 233 -21.89 2.26 -4.81
CA ASP A 233 -22.75 2.83 -5.85
C ASP A 233 -23.30 1.77 -6.81
N GLU A 234 -22.46 0.80 -7.23
CA GLU A 234 -22.87 -0.31 -8.12
C GLU A 234 -23.90 -1.22 -7.42
N ILE A 235 -23.72 -1.47 -6.13
CA ILE A 235 -24.64 -2.27 -5.32
C ILE A 235 -25.98 -1.53 -5.13
N VAL A 236 -25.97 -0.22 -4.88
CA VAL A 236 -27.18 0.59 -4.77
C VAL A 236 -27.93 0.67 -6.10
N GLU A 237 -27.23 0.87 -7.22
CA GLU A 237 -27.84 0.89 -8.56
C GLU A 237 -28.47 -0.48 -8.90
N CYS A 238 -27.80 -1.57 -8.54
CA CYS A 238 -28.33 -2.94 -8.62
C CYS A 238 -29.66 -3.09 -7.85
N MET A 239 -29.71 -2.63 -6.59
CA MET A 239 -30.94 -2.71 -5.78
C MET A 239 -32.08 -1.88 -6.38
N MET A 240 -31.80 -0.65 -6.82
CA MET A 240 -32.80 0.24 -7.45
C MET A 240 -33.37 -0.32 -8.76
N LYS A 241 -32.55 -1.00 -9.58
CA LYS A 241 -33.00 -1.69 -10.80
C LYS A 241 -33.94 -2.88 -10.53
N LYS A 242 -33.93 -3.45 -9.31
CA LYS A 242 -34.81 -4.55 -8.90
C LYS A 242 -36.09 -4.07 -8.22
N THR A 243 -36.04 -2.97 -7.47
CA THR A 243 -37.23 -2.40 -6.78
C THR A 243 -38.10 -1.51 -7.67
N THR A 244 -37.59 -1.05 -8.83
CA THR A 244 -38.39 -0.29 -9.80
C THR A 244 -39.28 -1.25 -10.63
N PRO A 245 -40.62 -1.13 -10.56
CA PRO A 245 -41.50 -2.01 -11.34
C PRO A 245 -41.33 -1.72 -12.83
N LYS A 246 -41.13 -2.78 -13.64
CA LYS A 246 -41.12 -2.70 -15.11
C LYS A 246 -42.51 -2.28 -15.60
N CYS A 247 -42.73 -0.97 -15.70
CA CYS A 247 -44.00 -0.38 -16.09
C CYS A 247 -44.35 -0.82 -17.52
N LYS A 248 -45.29 -1.77 -17.63
CA LYS A 248 -45.84 -2.20 -18.92
C LYS A 248 -46.60 -1.02 -19.52
N ARG A 249 -46.13 -0.52 -20.66
CA ARG A 249 -46.96 0.30 -21.54
C ARG A 249 -47.98 -0.63 -22.19
N GLU A 250 -49.21 -0.58 -21.71
CA GLU A 250 -50.34 -1.12 -22.46
C GLU A 250 -50.65 -0.12 -23.56
N ASP A 251 -50.11 -0.37 -24.76
CA ASP A 251 -50.35 0.43 -25.96
C ASP A 251 -51.80 0.22 -26.45
N ASN A 252 -52.76 0.73 -25.69
CA ASN A 252 -54.20 0.61 -25.94
C ASN A 252 -54.65 1.58 -27.04
N ALA A 253 -54.13 1.35 -28.25
CA ALA A 253 -54.42 2.12 -29.44
C ALA A 253 -55.80 1.74 -30.01
N THR A 254 -56.85 2.42 -29.53
CA THR A 254 -58.15 2.40 -30.19
C THR A 254 -58.04 2.92 -31.62
N ASN A 255 -58.53 2.16 -32.60
CA ASN A 255 -58.67 2.65 -33.97
C ASN A 255 -60.09 2.37 -34.51
N THR A 256 -60.99 3.30 -34.22
CA THR A 256 -62.36 3.32 -34.75
C THR A 256 -62.33 3.85 -36.20
N GLY A 257 -61.94 3.01 -37.15
CA GLY A 257 -61.84 3.35 -38.57
C GLY A 257 -62.93 2.70 -39.43
N ALA A 258 -64.04 3.41 -39.68
CA ALA A 258 -65.11 2.90 -40.53
C ALA A 258 -64.82 3.07 -42.03
N SER A 259 -65.15 2.07 -42.84
CA SER A 259 -65.38 2.19 -44.28
C SER A 259 -66.29 1.06 -44.76
N ALA A 260 -67.21 1.37 -45.67
CA ALA A 260 -68.30 0.48 -46.08
C ALA A 260 -68.41 0.37 -47.61
N THR A 261 -69.19 -0.62 -48.08
CA THR A 261 -69.45 -0.95 -49.51
C THR A 261 -68.21 -1.51 -50.23
N LYS A 262 -68.27 -2.35 -51.27
CA LYS A 262 -69.31 -3.04 -52.08
C LYS A 262 -68.93 -4.55 -52.11
N GLY A 263 -69.69 -5.52 -52.65
CA GLY A 263 -70.90 -5.57 -53.47
C GLY A 263 -71.06 -7.03 -53.99
N MET A 264 -72.19 -7.40 -54.61
CA MET A 264 -72.49 -8.82 -54.90
C MET A 264 -71.71 -9.43 -56.08
N SER A 265 -71.38 -10.72 -55.97
CA SER A 265 -71.97 -11.80 -56.78
C SER A 265 -71.77 -13.15 -56.10
#